data_AF-A0A3B3ZKB6-F1
#
_entry.id   AF-A0A3B3ZKB6-F1
#
_cell.length_a   1.000
_cell.length_b   1.000
_cell.length_c   1.000
_cell.angle_alpha   90.00
_cell.angle_beta   90.00
_cell.angle_gamma   90.00
#
_symmetry.space_group_name_H-M   'P 1'
#
loop_
_entity.id
_entity.type
_entity.pdbx_description
1 polymer ?
#
loop_
_entity_poly.entity_id
_entity_poly.type
_entity_poly.pdbx_seq_one_letter_code
_entity_poly.pdbx_strand_id
1 'polypeptide(L)' 'MADREERRFAEVSRDSVKLMAEGAGVELGDDLAALLAEDVCYRLREATQLPVHEACKEEETDCGRL' A
#
# COMPACT_ATOMS: atom_id res chain seq x y z
N MET A 1 -21.10 3.78 6.65
CA MET A 1 -20.06 4.58 5.96
C MET A 1 -18.84 3.75 5.58
N ALA A 2 -18.46 2.69 6.31
CA ALA A 2 -17.30 1.84 5.99
C ALA A 2 -17.46 0.94 4.73
N ASP A 3 -18.66 0.38 4.47
CA ASP A 3 -18.88 -0.61 3.39
C ASP A 3 -18.59 -0.08 1.98
N ARG A 4 -18.71 1.24 1.74
CA ARG A 4 -18.45 1.84 0.42
C ARG A 4 -16.97 2.10 0.18
N GLU A 5 -16.20 2.40 1.23
CA GLU A 5 -14.75 2.58 1.12
C GLU A 5 -14.04 1.24 0.97
N GLU A 6 -14.49 0.20 1.68
CA GLU A 6 -13.93 -1.15 1.59
C GLU A 6 -13.96 -1.72 0.16
N ARG A 7 -14.99 -1.37 -0.64
CA ARG A 7 -15.15 -1.82 -2.03
C ARG A 7 -14.32 -1.05 -3.06
N ARG A 8 -13.64 0.02 -2.66
CA ARG A 8 -12.86 0.88 -3.58
C ARG A 8 -11.41 0.44 -3.71
N PHE A 9 -10.92 -0.36 -2.77
CA PHE A 9 -9.51 -0.73 -2.69
C PHE A 9 -9.30 -2.15 -3.19
N ALA A 10 -8.34 -2.31 -4.10
CA ALA A 10 -7.89 -3.62 -4.53
C ALA A 10 -7.25 -4.35 -3.35
N GLU A 11 -7.60 -5.62 -3.18
CA GLU A 11 -6.98 -6.49 -2.19
C GLU A 11 -5.69 -7.08 -2.77
N VAL A 12 -4.64 -7.08 -1.95
CA VAL A 12 -3.39 -7.77 -2.25
C VAL A 12 -3.55 -9.22 -1.84
N SER A 13 -3.38 -10.15 -2.78
CA SER A 13 -3.41 -11.58 -2.46
C SER A 13 -2.15 -12.01 -1.71
N ARG A 14 -2.29 -13.01 -0.83
CA ARG A 14 -1.14 -13.66 -0.16
C ARG A 14 -0.10 -14.18 -1.16
N ASP A 15 -0.53 -14.65 -2.32
CA ASP A 15 0.37 -15.16 -3.36
C ASP A 15 1.22 -14.04 -3.96
N SER A 16 0.66 -12.82 -4.08
CA SER A 16 1.42 -11.63 -4.47
C SER A 16 2.51 -11.30 -3.46
N VAL A 17 2.21 -11.41 -2.16
CA VAL A 17 3.18 -11.19 -1.08
C VAL A 17 4.30 -12.23 -1.12
N LYS A 18 3.98 -13.49 -1.38
CA LYS A 18 4.98 -14.55 -1.54
C LYS A 18 5.90 -14.30 -2.73
N LEU A 19 5.34 -13.96 -3.89
CA LEU A 19 6.12 -13.63 -5.09
C LEU A 19 7.10 -12.47 -4.83
N MET A 20 6.67 -11.45 -4.07
CA MET A 20 7.54 -10.33 -3.70
C MET A 20 8.66 -10.77 -2.74
N ALA A 21 8.36 -11.65 -1.78
CA ALA A 21 9.36 -12.19 -0.87
C ALA A 21 10.38 -13.10 -1.58
N GLU A 22 9.93 -13.93 -2.50
CA GLU A 22 10.80 -14.76 -3.35
C GLU A 22 11.77 -13.88 -4.15
N GLY A 23 11.30 -12.76 -4.70
CA GLY A 23 12.14 -11.77 -5.38
C GLY A 23 13.21 -11.14 -4.47
N ALA A 24 12.99 -11.14 -3.16
CA ALA A 24 13.95 -10.70 -2.14
C ALA A 24 14.81 -11.85 -1.57
N GLY A 25 14.65 -13.09 -2.07
CA GLY A 25 15.36 -14.28 -1.59
C GLY A 25 14.82 -14.82 -0.25
N VAL A 26 13.59 -14.49 0.11
CA VAL A 26 12.91 -14.93 1.35
C VAL A 26 11.72 -15.82 1.01
N GLU A 27 11.68 -17.02 1.57
CA GLU A 27 10.50 -17.88 1.48
C GLU A 27 9.55 -17.60 2.65
N LEU A 28 8.27 -17.36 2.34
CA LEU A 28 7.23 -17.07 3.32
C LEU A 28 6.24 -18.24 3.47
N GLY A 29 5.96 -18.61 4.71
CA GLY A 29 4.86 -19.51 5.04
C GLY A 29 3.49 -18.87 4.79
N ASP A 30 2.47 -19.71 4.58
CA ASP A 30 1.10 -19.27 4.28
C ASP A 30 0.51 -18.33 5.34
N ASP A 31 0.70 -18.64 6.62
CA ASP A 31 0.14 -17.85 7.72
C ASP A 31 0.76 -16.44 7.77
N LEU A 32 2.08 -16.35 7.57
CA LEU A 32 2.77 -15.06 7.56
C LEU A 32 2.40 -14.24 6.32
N ALA A 33 2.28 -14.90 5.15
CA ALA A 33 1.87 -14.26 3.92
C ALA A 33 0.43 -13.72 3.99
N ALA A 34 -0.48 -14.42 4.67
CA ALA A 34 -1.84 -13.96 4.90
C ALA A 34 -1.88 -12.72 5.82
N LEU A 35 -1.16 -12.76 6.94
CA LEU A 35 -1.07 -11.62 7.87
C LEU A 35 -0.47 -10.38 7.19
N LEU A 36 0.58 -10.57 6.40
CA LEU A 36 1.20 -9.47 5.65
C LEU A 36 0.29 -8.93 4.55
N ALA A 37 -0.50 -9.77 3.90
CA ALA A 37 -1.48 -9.31 2.91
C ALA A 37 -2.53 -8.39 3.54
N GLU A 38 -3.02 -8.72 4.73
CA GLU A 38 -3.93 -7.86 5.49
C GLU A 38 -3.28 -6.53 5.89
N ASP A 39 -2.06 -6.58 6.45
CA ASP A 39 -1.33 -5.37 6.88
C ASP A 39 -1.01 -4.44 5.69
N VAL A 40 -0.53 -4.99 4.58
CA VAL A 40 -0.26 -4.21 3.36
C VAL A 40 -1.54 -3.58 2.82
N CYS A 41 -2.65 -4.32 2.77
CA CYS A 41 -3.94 -3.76 2.36
C CYS A 41 -4.36 -2.60 3.27
N TYR A 42 -4.18 -2.75 4.59
CA TYR A 42 -4.48 -1.71 5.56
C TYR A 42 -3.61 -0.45 5.33
N ARG A 43 -2.30 -0.63 5.18
CA ARG A 43 -1.35 0.47 4.97
C ARG A 43 -1.57 1.20 3.65
N LEU A 44 -1.92 0.49 2.59
CA LEU A 44 -2.30 1.10 1.31
C LEU A 44 -3.56 1.95 1.45
N ARG A 45 -4.58 1.46 2.18
CA ARG A 45 -5.80 2.23 2.47
C ARG A 45 -5.47 3.47 3.28
N GLU A 46 -4.70 3.33 4.35
CA GLU A 46 -4.22 4.44 5.19
C GLU A 46 -3.51 5.50 4.34
N ALA A 47 -2.55 5.10 3.51
CA ALA A 47 -1.79 6.01 2.63
C ALA A 47 -2.67 6.78 1.63
N THR A 48 -3.77 6.17 1.15
CA THR A 48 -4.72 6.86 0.25
C THR A 48 -5.75 7.73 0.97
N GLN A 49 -5.96 7.52 2.27
CA GLN A 49 -6.87 8.29 3.11
C GLN A 49 -6.19 9.49 3.78
N LEU A 50 -4.87 9.44 3.96
CA LEU A 50 -4.07 10.63 4.28
C LEU A 50 -4.38 11.70 3.23
N PRO A 51 -4.54 12.97 3.62
CA PRO A 51 -4.91 14.01 2.68
C PRO A 51 -3.89 14.05 1.55
N VAL A 52 -4.34 13.65 0.36
CA VAL A 52 -3.62 13.70 -0.93
C VAL A 52 -3.11 15.12 -1.27
N HIS A 53 -3.43 16.09 -0.41
CA HIS A 53 -3.12 17.50 -0.49
C HIS A 53 -1.73 17.89 0.05
N GLU A 54 -1.06 17.05 0.86
CA GLU A 54 0.31 17.33 1.32
C GLU A 54 1.38 16.71 0.41
N ALA A 55 1.12 15.52 -0.17
CA ALA A 55 2.07 14.86 -1.07
C ALA A 55 2.29 15.61 -2.40
N CYS A 56 1.28 16.32 -2.92
CA CYS A 56 1.44 17.14 -4.13
C CYS A 56 2.06 18.53 -3.87
N LYS A 57 2.30 18.93 -2.61
CA LYS A 57 2.85 20.26 -2.29
C LYS A 57 4.37 20.33 -2.31
N GLU A 58 5.07 19.19 -2.22
CA GLU A 58 6.54 19.18 -2.26
C GLU A 58 7.11 19.25 -3.68
N GLU A 59 6.36 18.88 -4.73
CA GLU A 59 6.85 19.03 -6.12
C GLU A 59 6.62 20.43 -6.73
N GLU A 60 5.80 21.30 -6.13
CA GLU A 60 5.45 22.60 -6.74
C GLU A 60 6.22 23.82 -6.18
N THR A 61 7.23 23.63 -5.30
CA THR A 61 8.03 24.75 -4.75
C THR A 61 9.48 24.85 -5.22
N ASP A 62 9.99 23.93 -6.04
CA ASP A 62 11.38 23.98 -6.54
C ASP A 62 11.53 24.53 -7.98
N CYS A 63 10.44 24.82 -8.70
CA CYS A 63 10.52 25.35 -10.08
C CYS A 63 10.47 26.89 -10.19
N GLY A 64 10.85 27.61 -9.11
CA GLY A 64 10.67 29.07 -9.01
C GLY A 64 11.91 29.87 -8.58
N ARG A 65 13.12 29.28 -8.61
CA ARG A 65 14.33 30.00 -8.20
C ARG A 65 15.55 29.66 -9.07
N LEU A 66 15.43 29.92 -10.37
CA LEU A 66 16.55 30.20 -11.27
C LEU A 66 16.23 31.43 -12.10
#